data_AF-A0A5T7Z9G0-F1
#
_entry.id   AF-A0A5T7Z9G0-F1
#
_cell.length_a   1.000
_cell.length_b   1.000
_cell.length_c   1.000
_cell.angle_alpha   90.00
_cell.angle_beta   90.00
_cell.angle_gamma   90.00
#
_symmetry.space_group_name_H-M   'P 1'
#
loop_
_entity.id
_entity.type
_entity.pdbx_description
1 polymer ?
#
loop_
_entity_poly.entity_id
_entity_poly.type
_entity_poly.pdbx_seq_one_letter_code
_entity_poly.pdbx_strand_id
1 'polypeptide(L)'
;MALKHRELNELDGFELLIAKAVEEAAEVDESEVFDESEEIDDSEGLDEDLKARRKANIQYQNARKEKLKKLGEHQIQIRLDDENFQRLCDLCEVLGYRKPKKGMYNLVETYSAIFKYLLRTSEENFEYIPSTQRSIKILSIYKYVDHLRNEQQLTKDIIISELRKKNAKIPVRKSGNGTIIFGKGEFLERYFDKVEVIRALKIADKK
;
A
#
# COMPACT_ATOMS: atom_id res chain seq x y z
N MET A 1 -15.43 41.95 4.90
CA MET A 1 -14.43 41.29 5.78
C MET A 1 -14.18 39.88 5.26
N ALA A 2 -12.93 39.45 5.36
CA ALA A 2 -12.27 38.48 4.50
C ALA A 2 -12.65 37.00 4.72
N LEU A 3 -12.84 36.32 3.58
CA LEU A 3 -12.37 35.00 3.15
C LEU A 3 -11.88 33.98 4.19
N LYS A 4 -12.33 32.72 4.02
CA LYS A 4 -11.43 31.55 3.97
C LYS A 4 -12.05 30.45 3.09
N HIS A 5 -11.74 30.52 1.79
CA HIS A 5 -11.63 29.33 0.95
C HIS A 5 -10.39 28.54 1.38
N ARG A 6 -10.49 27.21 1.46
CA ARG A 6 -9.31 26.34 1.44
C ARG A 6 -9.70 24.99 0.83
N GLU A 7 -9.97 25.02 -0.46
CA GLU A 7 -9.86 23.86 -1.33
C GLU A 7 -8.78 24.18 -2.35
N LEU A 8 -7.77 23.30 -2.41
CA LEU A 8 -6.70 23.12 -3.40
C LEU A 8 -5.46 22.63 -2.65
N ASN A 9 -5.32 21.30 -2.51
CA ASN A 9 -4.00 20.70 -2.35
C ASN A 9 -3.56 20.27 -3.75
N GLU A 10 -2.94 21.24 -4.41
CA GLU A 10 -1.77 21.13 -5.28
C GLU A 10 -1.27 19.68 -5.45
N LEU A 11 -1.52 19.11 -6.63
CA LEU A 11 -0.53 18.24 -7.25
C LEU A 11 0.75 19.06 -7.32
N ASP A 12 1.80 18.57 -6.66
CA ASP A 12 3.13 19.18 -6.73
C ASP A 12 3.46 19.39 -8.21
N GLY A 13 3.82 20.62 -8.61
CA GLY A 13 3.97 20.97 -10.03
C GLY A 13 4.94 20.05 -10.78
N PHE A 14 5.79 19.35 -10.03
CA PHE A 14 6.69 18.29 -10.48
C PHE A 14 5.98 16.99 -10.89
N GLU A 15 4.96 16.54 -10.14
CA GLU A 15 4.17 15.34 -10.49
C GLU A 15 3.33 15.57 -11.74
N LEU A 16 2.86 16.80 -11.96
CA LEU A 16 2.08 17.20 -13.13
C LEU A 16 2.97 17.27 -14.40
N LEU A 17 4.23 17.68 -14.26
CA LEU A 17 5.23 17.64 -15.32
C LEU A 17 5.64 16.20 -15.69
N ILE A 18 5.76 15.31 -14.70
CA ILE A 18 6.05 13.89 -14.95
C ILE A 18 4.88 13.21 -15.66
N ALA A 19 3.64 13.45 -15.22
CA ALA A 19 2.46 12.88 -15.87
C ALA A 19 2.34 13.33 -17.34
N LYS A 20 2.60 14.62 -17.62
CA LYS A 20 2.57 15.17 -18.98
C LYS A 20 3.69 14.62 -19.88
N ALA A 21 4.89 14.46 -19.33
CA ALA A 21 6.03 13.89 -20.08
C ALA A 21 5.85 12.38 -20.37
N VAL A 22 5.13 11.66 -19.51
CA VAL A 22 4.81 10.23 -19.72
C VAL A 22 3.70 10.05 -20.75
N GLU A 23 2.74 10.97 -20.80
CA GLU A 23 1.67 10.98 -21.82
C GLU A 23 2.24 11.30 -23.21
N GLU A 24 3.20 12.22 -23.32
CA GLU A 24 3.93 12.51 -24.57
C GLU A 24 4.89 11.38 -24.99
N ALA A 25 5.42 10.58 -24.04
CA ALA A 25 6.31 9.46 -24.34
C ALA A 25 5.56 8.18 -24.78
N ALA A 26 4.26 8.07 -24.52
CA ALA A 26 3.44 6.93 -24.95
C ALA A 26 3.17 6.92 -26.48
N GLU A 27 3.49 8.02 -27.19
CA GLU A 27 3.40 8.10 -28.65
C GLU A 27 4.68 7.62 -29.37
N VAL A 28 5.75 7.28 -28.65
CA VAL A 28 7.01 6.80 -29.25
C VAL A 28 7.25 5.33 -28.91
N ASP A 29 6.99 4.52 -29.93
CA ASP A 29 7.23 3.09 -30.15
C ASP A 29 8.14 2.34 -29.14
N GLU A 30 7.57 1.28 -28.55
CA GLU A 30 8.25 0.32 -27.65
C GLU A 30 9.17 -0.62 -28.46
N SER A 31 10.35 -0.16 -28.92
CA SER A 31 11.32 -1.11 -29.52
C SER A 31 12.81 -0.77 -29.44
N GLU A 32 13.25 0.18 -28.61
CA GLU A 32 14.70 0.38 -28.41
C GLU A 32 15.25 -0.46 -27.26
N VAL A 33 15.87 -1.58 -27.64
CA VAL A 33 16.79 -2.37 -26.81
C VAL A 33 17.98 -1.47 -26.48
N PHE A 34 18.05 -0.99 -25.23
CA PHE A 34 19.07 -0.05 -24.77
C PHE A 34 20.44 -0.74 -24.65
N ASP A 35 21.43 -0.24 -25.39
CA ASP A 35 22.84 -0.66 -25.35
C ASP A 35 23.51 -0.12 -24.07
N GLU A 36 24.16 -0.98 -23.30
CA GLU A 36 24.79 -0.65 -22.00
C GLU A 36 26.14 0.09 -22.14
N SER A 37 26.51 0.54 -23.34
CA SER A 37 27.86 1.05 -23.65
C SER A 37 27.97 2.54 -23.99
N GLU A 38 26.90 3.34 -23.92
CA GLU A 38 27.01 4.78 -24.25
C GLU A 38 27.70 5.59 -23.15
N GLU A 39 29.02 5.77 -23.32
CA GLU A 39 29.76 6.90 -22.75
C GLU A 39 29.22 8.22 -23.31
N ILE A 40 29.26 9.27 -22.48
CA ILE A 40 28.74 10.60 -22.79
C ILE A 40 29.51 11.18 -23.99
N ASP A 41 28.88 11.19 -25.16
CA ASP A 41 29.33 12.02 -26.29
C ASP A 41 28.81 13.45 -26.06
N ASP A 42 29.73 14.35 -25.69
CA ASP A 42 29.47 15.77 -25.47
C ASP A 42 29.36 16.56 -26.78
N SER A 43 29.36 15.90 -27.94
CA SER A 43 29.24 16.58 -29.23
C SER A 43 27.79 16.83 -29.65
N GLU A 44 27.55 18.08 -30.02
CA GLU A 44 26.40 18.62 -30.77
C GLU A 44 25.07 18.87 -30.02
N GLY A 45 24.85 20.16 -29.73
CA GLY A 45 23.62 20.86 -30.14
C GLY A 45 22.28 20.49 -29.51
N LEU A 46 22.22 19.66 -28.47
CA LEU A 46 20.97 19.36 -27.77
C LEU A 46 20.65 20.45 -26.73
N ASP A 47 19.45 21.01 -26.84
CA ASP A 47 18.83 21.99 -25.93
C ASP A 47 19.19 21.68 -24.47
N GLU A 48 19.68 22.66 -23.71
CA GLU A 48 20.12 22.49 -22.30
C GLU A 48 19.03 21.80 -21.46
N ASP A 49 17.76 22.06 -21.79
CA ASP A 49 16.58 21.43 -21.20
C ASP A 49 16.49 19.93 -21.49
N LEU A 50 16.83 19.47 -22.71
CA LEU A 50 16.88 18.05 -23.08
C LEU A 50 18.00 17.33 -22.33
N LYS A 51 19.18 17.96 -22.19
CA LYS A 51 20.31 17.42 -21.43
C LYS A 51 19.97 17.30 -19.94
N ALA A 52 19.32 18.32 -19.36
CA ALA A 52 18.86 18.30 -17.97
C ALA A 52 17.81 17.21 -17.73
N ARG A 53 16.83 17.04 -18.64
CA ARG A 53 15.82 15.97 -18.57
C ARG A 53 16.44 14.58 -18.64
N ARG A 54 17.38 14.35 -19.57
CA ARG A 54 18.10 13.06 -19.69
C ARG A 54 18.86 12.73 -18.41
N LYS A 55 19.60 13.70 -17.85
CA LYS A 55 20.35 13.52 -16.59
C LYS A 55 19.42 13.19 -15.42
N ALA A 56 18.29 13.87 -15.29
CA ALA A 56 17.31 13.59 -14.25
C ALA A 56 16.70 12.18 -14.38
N ASN A 57 16.40 11.74 -15.60
CA ASN A 57 15.87 10.40 -15.85
C ASN A 57 16.91 9.32 -15.51
N ILE A 58 18.17 9.49 -15.93
CA ILE A 58 19.27 8.57 -15.57
C ILE A 58 19.44 8.48 -14.05
N GLN A 59 19.43 9.62 -13.35
CA GLN A 59 19.53 9.65 -11.89
C GLN A 59 18.36 8.91 -11.22
N TYR A 60 17.14 9.12 -11.69
CA TYR A 60 15.95 8.41 -11.20
C TYR A 60 16.07 6.90 -11.43
N GLN A 61 16.45 6.47 -12.64
CA GLN A 61 16.62 5.05 -12.98
C GLN A 61 17.72 4.40 -12.14
N ASN A 62 18.84 5.09 -11.92
CA ASN A 62 19.94 4.58 -11.08
C ASN A 62 19.51 4.46 -9.62
N ALA A 63 18.84 5.49 -9.07
CA ALA A 63 18.28 5.42 -7.71
C ALA A 63 17.27 4.29 -7.56
N ARG A 64 16.44 4.06 -8.58
CA ARG A 64 15.49 2.95 -8.64
C ARG A 64 16.20 1.61 -8.69
N LYS A 65 17.22 1.42 -9.55
CA LYS A 65 18.02 0.18 -9.63
C LYS A 65 18.65 -0.16 -8.28
N GLU A 66 19.26 0.81 -7.60
CA GLU A 66 19.85 0.61 -6.27
C GLU A 66 18.81 0.24 -5.20
N LYS A 67 17.62 0.84 -5.24
CA LYS A 67 16.51 0.43 -4.37
C LYS A 67 16.01 -0.98 -4.67
N LEU A 68 15.89 -1.35 -5.94
CA LEU A 68 15.44 -2.68 -6.36
C LEU A 68 16.41 -3.77 -5.91
N LYS A 69 17.73 -3.55 -6.05
CA LYS A 69 18.76 -4.47 -5.53
C LYS A 69 18.59 -4.75 -4.03
N LYS A 70 18.18 -3.75 -3.24
CA LYS A 70 17.91 -3.91 -1.80
C LYS A 70 16.63 -4.70 -1.49
N LEU A 71 15.67 -4.75 -2.42
CA LEU A 71 14.39 -5.44 -2.22
C LEU A 71 14.50 -6.95 -2.46
N GLY A 72 15.37 -7.36 -3.38
CA GLY A 72 15.66 -8.77 -3.67
C GLY A 72 16.20 -8.96 -5.09
N GLU A 73 16.71 -10.17 -5.35
CA GLU A 73 17.29 -10.54 -6.65
C GLU A 73 16.24 -11.05 -7.66
N HIS A 74 15.17 -11.66 -7.16
CA HIS A 74 14.14 -12.27 -8.02
C HIS A 74 13.03 -11.28 -8.36
N GLN A 75 12.73 -11.16 -9.66
CA GLN A 75 11.68 -10.30 -10.20
C GLN A 75 10.51 -11.13 -10.74
N ILE A 76 9.29 -10.62 -10.52
CA ILE A 76 8.06 -11.14 -11.10
C ILE A 76 7.37 -9.98 -11.82
N GLN A 77 6.84 -10.24 -13.03
CA GLN A 77 5.96 -9.32 -13.76
C GLN A 77 4.57 -9.97 -13.88
N ILE A 78 3.52 -9.20 -13.59
CA ILE A 78 2.13 -9.68 -13.62
C ILE A 78 1.24 -8.66 -14.33
N ARG A 79 0.20 -9.15 -15.00
CA ARG A 79 -0.92 -8.34 -15.50
C ARG A 79 -2.18 -8.78 -14.76
N LEU A 80 -2.96 -7.80 -14.29
CA LEU A 80 -4.20 -8.04 -13.55
C LEU A 80 -5.38 -7.56 -14.39
N ASP A 81 -6.47 -8.32 -14.37
CA ASP A 81 -7.77 -7.82 -14.82
C ASP A 81 -8.35 -6.82 -13.79
N ASP A 82 -9.47 -6.19 -14.14
CA ASP A 82 -10.08 -5.15 -13.31
C ASP A 82 -10.51 -5.67 -11.93
N GLU A 83 -11.03 -6.90 -11.86
CA GLU A 83 -11.47 -7.51 -10.60
C GLU A 83 -10.29 -7.75 -9.65
N ASN A 84 -9.22 -8.38 -10.16
CA ASN A 84 -8.04 -8.66 -9.35
C ASN A 84 -7.29 -7.37 -9.00
N PHE A 85 -7.29 -6.37 -9.88
CA PHE A 85 -6.75 -5.05 -9.57
C PHE A 85 -7.52 -4.38 -8.42
N GLN A 86 -8.86 -4.48 -8.41
CA GLN A 86 -9.66 -3.93 -7.32
C GLN A 86 -9.37 -4.65 -5.99
N ARG A 87 -9.24 -5.98 -6.01
CA ARG A 87 -8.85 -6.76 -4.82
C ARG A 87 -7.49 -6.36 -4.28
N LEU A 88 -6.52 -6.09 -5.17
CA LEU A 88 -5.22 -5.54 -4.80
C LEU A 88 -5.36 -4.16 -4.14
N CYS A 89 -6.18 -3.27 -4.72
CA CYS A 89 -6.42 -1.93 -4.17
C CYS A 89 -7.04 -1.98 -2.77
N ASP A 90 -8.00 -2.89 -2.56
CA ASP A 90 -8.65 -3.07 -1.27
C ASP A 90 -7.66 -3.64 -0.24
N LEU A 91 -6.79 -4.56 -0.66
CA LEU A 91 -5.72 -5.08 0.21
C LEU A 91 -4.71 -3.98 0.57
N CYS A 92 -4.28 -3.15 -0.38
CA CYS A 92 -3.43 -1.99 -0.10
C CYS A 92 -4.01 -1.14 1.03
N GLU A 93 -5.29 -0.79 0.92
CA GLU A 93 -5.99 0.03 1.90
C GLU A 93 -6.07 -0.66 3.28
N VAL A 94 -6.41 -1.95 3.30
CA VAL A 94 -6.43 -2.75 4.53
C VAL A 94 -5.08 -2.76 5.24
N LEU A 95 -3.98 -2.88 4.49
CA LEU A 95 -2.63 -2.87 5.03
C LEU A 95 -2.10 -1.46 5.34
N GLY A 96 -2.89 -0.41 5.08
CA GLY A 96 -2.56 0.98 5.39
C GLY A 96 -1.76 1.71 4.31
N TYR A 97 -1.66 1.16 3.11
CA TYR A 97 -1.07 1.79 1.94
C TYR A 97 -2.09 2.64 1.18
N ARG A 98 -1.58 3.58 0.36
CA ARG A 98 -2.42 4.33 -0.58
C ARG A 98 -2.99 3.40 -1.64
N LYS A 99 -4.23 3.66 -2.07
CA LYS A 99 -4.83 2.93 -3.19
C LYS A 99 -4.03 3.17 -4.48
N PRO A 100 -3.64 2.11 -5.18
CA PRO A 100 -3.13 2.21 -6.53
C PRO A 100 -4.09 2.98 -7.43
N LYS A 101 -3.56 3.86 -8.28
CA LYS A 101 -4.33 4.47 -9.36
C LYS A 101 -3.77 4.03 -10.70
N LYS A 102 -4.64 3.94 -11.71
CA LYS A 102 -4.25 3.72 -13.10
C LYS A 102 -3.33 4.87 -13.54
N GLY A 103 -2.21 4.53 -14.19
CA GLY A 103 -1.22 5.52 -14.66
C GLY A 103 -0.26 6.06 -13.61
N MET A 104 -0.43 5.74 -12.32
CA MET A 104 0.57 6.07 -11.30
C MET A 104 1.65 5.00 -11.25
N TYR A 105 2.91 5.44 -11.11
CA TYR A 105 4.02 4.58 -10.66
C TYR A 105 3.74 4.15 -9.22
N ASN A 106 2.86 3.18 -9.05
CA ASN A 106 2.60 2.61 -7.74
C ASN A 106 3.92 1.99 -7.26
N LEU A 107 4.40 2.49 -6.12
CA LEU A 107 5.74 2.25 -5.61
C LEU A 107 6.02 0.74 -5.56
N VAL A 108 7.04 0.28 -6.29
CA VAL A 108 7.46 -1.13 -6.31
C VAL A 108 7.59 -1.68 -4.88
N GLU A 109 8.08 -0.85 -3.95
CA GLU A 109 8.18 -1.12 -2.52
C GLU A 109 6.84 -1.57 -1.90
N THR A 110 5.74 -0.88 -2.22
CA THR A 110 4.38 -1.21 -1.71
C THR A 110 3.93 -2.57 -2.21
N TYR A 111 4.09 -2.84 -3.50
CA TYR A 111 3.68 -4.13 -4.07
C TYR A 111 4.57 -5.26 -3.57
N SER A 112 5.88 -5.03 -3.42
CA SER A 112 6.77 -6.00 -2.79
C SER A 112 6.34 -6.32 -1.36
N ALA A 113 5.93 -5.32 -0.56
CA ALA A 113 5.43 -5.55 0.80
C ALA A 113 4.11 -6.37 0.79
N ILE A 114 3.19 -6.05 -0.12
CA ILE A 114 1.93 -6.79 -0.26
C ILE A 114 2.17 -8.24 -0.68
N PHE A 115 3.07 -8.48 -1.64
CA PHE A 115 3.41 -9.83 -2.06
C PHE A 115 4.06 -10.64 -0.94
N LYS A 116 4.94 -10.04 -0.15
CA LYS A 116 5.51 -10.69 1.05
C LYS A 116 4.42 -11.10 2.03
N TYR A 117 3.48 -10.19 2.31
CA TYR A 117 2.32 -10.47 3.15
C TYR A 117 1.46 -11.63 2.61
N LEU A 118 1.12 -11.60 1.31
CA LEU A 118 0.32 -12.64 0.67
C LEU A 118 1.01 -14.00 0.69
N LEU A 119 2.30 -14.05 0.41
CA LEU A 119 3.08 -15.28 0.46
C LEU A 119 3.10 -15.88 1.87
N ARG A 120 3.41 -15.06 2.89
CA ARG A 120 3.41 -15.53 4.29
C ARG A 120 2.05 -16.03 4.74
N THR A 121 0.99 -15.31 4.39
CA THR A 121 -0.38 -15.64 4.83
C THR A 121 -1.08 -16.66 3.94
N SER A 122 -0.47 -17.09 2.83
CA SER A 122 -1.07 -18.04 1.89
C SER A 122 -1.35 -19.41 2.52
N GLU A 123 -0.51 -19.83 3.46
CA GLU A 123 -0.66 -21.08 4.22
C GLU A 123 -1.47 -20.90 5.51
N GLU A 124 -1.73 -19.65 5.91
CA GLU A 124 -2.56 -19.35 7.07
C GLU A 124 -4.03 -19.59 6.73
N ASN A 125 -4.50 -20.82 6.93
CA ASN A 125 -5.92 -21.15 6.85
C ASN A 125 -6.71 -20.31 7.88
N PHE A 126 -7.23 -19.16 7.45
CA PHE A 126 -8.13 -18.33 8.24
C PHE A 126 -9.56 -18.76 7.98
N GLU A 127 -10.00 -19.77 8.73
CA GLU A 127 -11.26 -20.52 8.52
C GLU A 127 -12.55 -19.72 8.79
N TYR A 128 -12.48 -18.39 8.89
CA TYR A 128 -13.64 -17.56 9.18
C TYR A 128 -13.91 -16.55 8.06
N ILE A 129 -15.06 -16.70 7.42
CA ILE A 129 -15.55 -15.79 6.38
C ILE A 129 -16.56 -14.82 7.03
N PRO A 130 -16.21 -13.54 7.20
CA PRO A 130 -17.12 -12.55 7.80
C PRO A 130 -18.31 -12.25 6.90
N SER A 131 -19.51 -12.13 7.50
CA SER A 131 -20.76 -11.86 6.76
C SER A 131 -21.36 -10.49 7.01
N THR A 132 -20.89 -9.75 8.01
CA THR A 132 -21.39 -8.42 8.36
C THR A 132 -20.31 -7.35 8.19
N GLN A 133 -20.71 -6.10 7.89
CA GLN A 133 -19.77 -4.98 7.80
C GLN A 133 -18.89 -4.83 9.05
N ARG A 134 -19.43 -5.21 10.20
CA ARG A 134 -18.72 -5.15 11.47
C ARG A 134 -17.64 -6.23 11.57
N SER A 135 -17.92 -7.48 11.22
CA SER A 135 -16.92 -8.54 11.22
C SER A 135 -15.88 -8.33 10.12
N ILE A 136 -16.28 -7.82 8.94
CA ILE A 136 -15.35 -7.41 7.88
C ILE A 136 -14.34 -6.40 8.43
N LYS A 137 -14.81 -5.34 9.11
CA LYS A 137 -13.92 -4.33 9.71
C LYS A 137 -12.97 -4.91 10.76
N ILE A 138 -13.44 -5.85 11.60
CA ILE A 138 -12.59 -6.53 12.58
C ILE A 138 -11.50 -7.34 11.88
N LEU A 139 -11.85 -8.09 10.83
CA LEU A 139 -10.89 -8.86 10.06
C LEU A 139 -9.85 -7.94 9.38
N SER A 140 -10.28 -6.82 8.79
CA SER A 140 -9.36 -5.84 8.21
C SER A 140 -8.36 -5.30 9.24
N ILE A 141 -8.82 -5.00 10.46
CA ILE A 141 -7.92 -4.54 11.54
C ILE A 141 -6.93 -5.65 11.94
N TYR A 142 -7.37 -6.91 12.02
CA TYR A 142 -6.47 -8.03 12.28
C TYR A 142 -5.39 -8.15 11.22
N LYS A 143 -5.75 -8.12 9.93
CA LYS A 143 -4.79 -8.16 8.82
C LYS A 143 -3.79 -7.00 8.89
N TYR A 144 -4.27 -5.81 9.24
CA TYR A 144 -3.40 -4.65 9.44
C TYR A 144 -2.40 -4.86 10.59
N VAL A 145 -2.85 -5.36 11.75
CA VAL A 145 -1.98 -5.65 12.90
C VAL A 145 -0.94 -6.71 12.58
N ASP A 146 -1.38 -7.79 11.93
CA ASP A 146 -0.51 -8.87 11.47
C ASP A 146 0.58 -8.33 10.53
N HIS A 147 0.19 -7.43 9.62
CA HIS A 147 1.12 -6.78 8.70
C HIS A 147 2.16 -5.89 9.40
N LEU A 148 1.71 -5.02 10.30
CA LEU A 148 2.59 -4.15 11.06
C LEU A 148 3.60 -4.95 11.91
N ARG A 149 3.15 -6.09 12.44
CA ARG A 149 3.99 -6.96 13.28
C ARG A 149 5.04 -7.71 12.46
N ASN A 150 4.66 -8.29 11.33
CA ASN A 150 5.52 -9.25 10.63
C ASN A 150 6.32 -8.62 9.49
N GLU A 151 5.73 -7.76 8.67
CA GLU A 151 6.44 -7.11 7.56
C GLU A 151 7.12 -5.80 7.98
N GLN A 152 6.54 -5.05 8.91
CA GLN A 152 7.14 -3.80 9.41
C GLN A 152 7.89 -3.98 10.74
N GLN A 153 7.79 -5.15 11.37
CA GLN A 153 8.50 -5.48 12.61
C GLN A 153 8.27 -4.47 13.75
N LEU A 154 7.10 -3.83 13.78
CA LEU A 154 6.76 -2.84 14.80
C LEU A 154 6.50 -3.52 16.14
N THR A 155 6.86 -2.83 17.23
CA THR A 155 6.60 -3.31 18.58
C THR A 155 5.11 -3.26 18.91
N LYS A 156 4.68 -4.14 19.83
CA LYS A 156 3.29 -4.25 20.28
C LYS A 156 2.71 -2.90 20.73
N ASP A 157 3.49 -2.11 21.48
CA ASP A 157 3.05 -0.81 22.01
C ASP A 157 2.82 0.25 20.93
N ILE A 158 3.66 0.26 19.89
CA ILE A 158 3.50 1.15 18.72
C ILE A 158 2.21 0.76 17.99
N ILE A 159 2.01 -0.53 17.74
CA ILE A 159 0.81 -1.02 17.06
C ILE A 159 -0.46 -0.69 17.85
N ILE A 160 -0.47 -0.89 19.18
CA ILE A 160 -1.61 -0.53 20.03
C ILE A 160 -1.89 0.98 19.95
N SER A 161 -0.86 1.81 19.92
CA SER A 161 -1.00 3.26 19.78
C SER A 161 -1.62 3.65 18.44
N GLU A 162 -1.23 3.02 17.34
CA GLU A 162 -1.85 3.21 16.02
C GLU A 162 -3.32 2.78 15.99
N LEU A 163 -3.64 1.63 16.61
CA LEU A 163 -5.02 1.17 16.74
C LEU A 163 -5.90 2.15 17.51
N ARG A 164 -5.37 2.80 18.55
CA ARG A 164 -6.08 3.85 19.30
C ARG A 164 -6.36 5.08 18.43
N LYS A 165 -5.36 5.55 17.66
CA LYS A 165 -5.53 6.67 16.72
C LYS A 165 -6.63 6.38 15.69
N LYS A 166 -6.71 5.13 15.22
CA LYS A 166 -7.74 4.65 14.27
C LYS A 166 -9.09 4.32 14.93
N ASN A 167 -9.24 4.54 16.23
CA ASN A 167 -10.44 4.20 17.01
C ASN A 167 -10.91 2.75 16.78
N ALA A 168 -9.94 1.82 16.76
CA ALA A 168 -10.19 0.40 16.59
C ALA A 168 -11.02 -0.15 17.77
N LYS A 169 -11.90 -1.11 17.47
CA LYS A 169 -12.85 -1.65 18.43
C LYS A 169 -13.04 -3.14 18.19
N ILE A 170 -12.99 -3.92 19.27
CA ILE A 170 -13.19 -5.36 19.21
C ILE A 170 -14.33 -5.80 20.16
N PRO A 171 -15.28 -6.63 19.68
CA PRO A 171 -16.27 -7.29 20.52
C PRO A 171 -15.62 -8.26 21.50
N VAL A 172 -16.10 -8.29 22.75
CA VAL A 172 -15.51 -9.15 23.80
C VAL A 172 -16.52 -10.14 24.39
N ARG A 173 -17.78 -9.72 24.57
CA ARG A 173 -18.87 -10.58 25.06
C ARG A 173 -20.21 -10.16 24.47
N LYS A 174 -21.15 -11.10 24.41
CA LYS A 174 -22.59 -10.80 24.33
C LYS A 174 -23.13 -10.58 25.74
N SER A 175 -24.00 -9.59 25.93
CA SER A 175 -24.74 -9.37 27.18
C SER A 175 -26.20 -9.16 26.82
N GLY A 176 -27.10 -10.01 27.34
CA GLY A 176 -28.56 -9.88 27.23
C GLY A 176 -29.07 -9.40 25.87
N ASN A 177 -29.22 -8.08 25.73
CA ASN A 177 -29.77 -7.38 24.55
C ASN A 177 -28.72 -6.69 23.64
N GLY A 178 -27.42 -6.95 23.80
CA GLY A 178 -26.38 -6.24 23.03
C GLY A 178 -24.99 -6.89 23.01
N THR A 179 -24.12 -6.37 22.14
CA THR A 179 -22.71 -6.76 22.07
C THR A 179 -21.86 -5.75 22.84
N ILE A 180 -21.07 -6.20 23.81
CA ILE A 180 -20.11 -5.32 24.49
C ILE A 180 -18.89 -5.13 23.59
N ILE A 181 -18.62 -3.87 23.24
CA ILE A 181 -17.52 -3.45 22.36
C ILE A 181 -16.52 -2.64 23.17
N PHE A 182 -15.25 -3.02 23.13
CA PHE A 182 -14.19 -2.25 23.77
C PHE A 182 -13.19 -1.72 22.76
N GLY A 183 -12.74 -0.48 22.96
CA GLY A 183 -11.68 0.18 22.21
C GLY A 183 -10.57 0.72 23.12
N LYS A 184 -10.43 0.19 24.35
CA LYS A 184 -9.43 0.62 25.33
C LYS A 184 -8.33 -0.42 25.50
N GLY A 185 -7.08 0.06 25.55
CA GLY A 185 -5.84 -0.61 25.96
C GLY A 185 -5.82 -2.14 25.82
N GLU A 186 -6.01 -2.82 26.94
CA GLU A 186 -5.91 -4.29 27.09
C GLU A 186 -6.77 -5.07 26.08
N PHE A 187 -7.91 -4.52 25.66
CA PHE A 187 -8.78 -5.21 24.70
C PHE A 187 -8.23 -5.19 23.28
N LEU A 188 -7.44 -4.18 22.91
CA LEU A 188 -6.80 -4.13 21.58
C LEU A 188 -5.72 -5.20 21.42
N GLU A 189 -5.18 -5.72 22.52
CA GLU A 189 -4.22 -6.82 22.49
C GLU A 189 -4.79 -8.11 21.88
N ARG A 190 -6.12 -8.25 21.86
CA ARG A 190 -6.79 -9.38 21.23
C ARG A 190 -6.52 -9.47 19.73
N TYR A 191 -6.18 -8.37 19.07
CA TYR A 191 -5.81 -8.40 17.65
C TYR A 191 -4.48 -9.12 17.36
N PHE A 192 -3.68 -9.41 18.39
CA PHE A 192 -2.44 -10.18 18.25
C PHE A 192 -2.65 -11.68 18.38
N ASP A 193 -3.88 -12.12 18.70
CA ASP A 193 -4.26 -13.52 18.89
C ASP A 193 -5.37 -13.89 17.90
N LYS A 194 -5.04 -14.77 16.95
CA LYS A 194 -5.96 -15.26 15.91
C LYS A 194 -7.23 -15.90 16.50
N VAL A 195 -7.12 -16.65 17.61
CA VAL A 195 -8.24 -17.34 18.25
C VAL A 195 -9.18 -16.34 18.91
N GLU A 196 -8.65 -15.30 19.55
CA GLU A 196 -9.47 -14.19 20.10
C GLU A 196 -10.17 -13.39 19.00
N VAL A 197 -9.50 -13.13 17.88
CA VAL A 197 -10.11 -12.47 16.71
C VAL A 197 -11.25 -13.31 16.13
N ILE A 198 -11.05 -14.62 15.94
CA ILE A 198 -12.11 -15.51 15.43
C ILE A 198 -13.32 -15.51 16.38
N ARG A 199 -13.11 -15.51 17.70
CA ARG A 199 -14.19 -15.36 18.68
C ARG A 199 -14.93 -14.03 18.53
N ALA A 200 -14.20 -12.94 18.36
CA ALA A 200 -14.78 -11.61 18.17
C ALA A 200 -15.59 -11.52 16.87
N LEU A 201 -15.10 -12.13 15.79
CA LEU A 201 -15.79 -12.22 14.50
C LEU A 201 -17.12 -12.99 14.63
N LYS A 202 -17.10 -14.16 15.28
CA LYS A 202 -18.31 -14.95 15.59
C LYS A 202 -19.34 -14.15 16.41
N ILE A 203 -18.88 -13.32 17.35
CA ILE A 203 -19.77 -12.45 18.13
C ILE A 203 -20.39 -11.36 17.25
N ALA A 204 -19.59 -10.77 16.36
CA ALA A 204 -20.05 -9.69 15.48
C ALA A 204 -21.07 -10.14 14.43
N ASP A 205 -20.96 -11.37 13.93
CA ASP A 205 -21.88 -11.91 12.91
C ASP A 205 -23.15 -12.53 13.48
N LYS A 206 -23.13 -13.01 14.72
CA LYS A 206 -24.35 -13.46 15.40
C LYS A 206 -25.22 -12.23 15.73
N LYS A 207 -26.07 -11.82 14.79
CA LYS A 207 -27.26 -11.00 15.07
C LYS A 207 -28.29 -11.86 15.79
#